data_AF-A0A535XCZ5-F1
#
_entry.id   AF-A0A535XCZ5-F1
#
_cell.length_a   1.000
_cell.length_b   1.000
_cell.length_c   1.000
_cell.angle_alpha   90.00
_cell.angle_beta   90.00
_cell.angle_gamma   90.00
#
_symmetry.space_group_name_H-M   'P 1'
#
loop_
_entity.id
_entity.type
_entity.pdbx_description
1 polymer ?
#
loop_
_entity_poly.entity_id
_entity_poly.type
_entity_poly.pdbx_seq_one_letter_code
_entity_poly.pdbx_strand_id
1 'polypeptide(L)'
;MRLNKLARFFCAGFDTVAMGGIARAETNGRFAQTFSEYVLWGSVLAAAICAIVIATNSFATIAWVSIGYVLFGGLLTANSPRLGFVLLALALIPLVPRPRDSLALGIGIAAASAVAARVAFAFAP
;
A
#
# COMPACT_ATOMS: atom_id res chain seq x y z
N MET A 1 -2.15 -22.43 -13.92
CA MET A 1 -2.70 -21.31 -13.13
C MET A 1 -2.00 -21.03 -11.79
N ARG A 2 -1.52 -22.03 -11.02
CA ARG A 2 -0.89 -21.80 -9.69
C ARG A 2 0.45 -21.04 -9.71
N LEU A 3 1.27 -21.22 -10.75
CA LEU A 3 2.59 -20.59 -10.85
C LEU A 3 2.51 -19.05 -10.95
N ASN A 4 1.52 -18.53 -11.68
CA ASN A 4 1.29 -17.09 -11.83
C ASN A 4 0.84 -16.44 -10.49
N LYS A 5 0.16 -17.21 -9.64
CA LYS A 5 -0.29 -16.75 -8.32
C LYS A 5 0.87 -16.68 -7.32
N LEU A 6 1.74 -17.70 -7.32
CA LEU A 6 2.95 -17.70 -6.50
C LEU A 6 3.92 -16.59 -6.91
N ALA A 7 4.15 -16.39 -8.21
CA ALA A 7 4.99 -15.30 -8.70
C ALA A 7 4.47 -13.93 -8.23
N ARG A 8 3.15 -13.71 -8.30
CA ARG A 8 2.54 -12.48 -7.81
C ARG A 8 2.66 -12.31 -6.30
N PHE A 9 2.50 -13.40 -5.55
CA PHE A 9 2.68 -13.39 -4.10
C PHE A 9 4.12 -13.05 -3.71
N PHE A 10 5.12 -13.67 -4.37
CA PHE A 10 6.53 -13.39 -4.12
C PHE A 10 6.91 -11.96 -4.48
N CYS A 11 6.43 -11.43 -5.60
CA CYS A 11 6.62 -10.02 -5.95
C CYS A 11 5.99 -9.08 -4.91
N ALA A 12 4.75 -9.32 -4.48
CA ALA A 12 4.11 -8.50 -3.45
C ALA A 12 4.81 -8.63 -2.08
N GLY A 13 5.31 -9.82 -1.74
CA GLY A 13 6.14 -10.05 -0.56
C GLY A 13 7.47 -9.29 -0.63
N PHE A 14 8.13 -9.30 -1.79
CA PHE A 14 9.33 -8.52 -2.04
C PHE A 14 9.06 -7.01 -1.91
N ASP A 15 7.97 -6.51 -2.50
CA ASP A 15 7.57 -5.10 -2.38
C ASP A 15 7.30 -4.71 -0.92
N THR A 16 6.74 -5.63 -0.12
CA THR A 16 6.53 -5.42 1.32
C THR A 16 7.86 -5.28 2.05
N VAL A 17 8.83 -6.15 1.76
CA VAL A 17 10.18 -6.07 2.35
C VAL A 17 10.90 -4.81 1.89
N ALA A 18 10.78 -4.43 0.61
CA ALA A 18 11.35 -3.21 0.06
C ALA A 18 10.77 -1.96 0.73
N MET A 19 9.44 -1.88 0.87
CA MET A 19 8.78 -0.80 1.62
C MET A 19 9.23 -0.78 3.09
N GLY A 20 9.40 -1.94 3.72
CA GLY A 20 9.93 -2.05 5.08
C GLY A 20 11.37 -1.53 5.21
N GLY A 21 12.20 -1.80 4.21
CA GLY A 21 13.56 -1.27 4.11
C GLY A 21 13.58 0.25 3.99
N ILE A 22 12.74 0.82 3.11
CA ILE A 22 12.63 2.27 2.94
C ILE A 22 12.08 2.93 4.21
N ALA A 23 11.04 2.36 4.82
CA ALA A 23 10.52 2.83 6.10
C ALA A 23 11.61 2.85 7.17
N ARG A 24 12.37 1.77 7.31
CA ARG A 24 13.47 1.69 8.29
C ARG A 24 14.58 2.70 8.01
N ALA A 25 14.93 2.94 6.74
CA ALA A 25 15.93 3.93 6.36
C ALA A 25 15.46 5.35 6.67
N GLU A 26 14.20 5.67 6.37
CA GLU A 26 13.63 7.00 6.62
C GLU A 26 13.35 7.27 8.10
N THR A 27 12.99 6.25 8.89
CA THR A 27 12.75 6.41 10.33
C THR A 27 14.00 6.16 11.19
N ASN A 28 15.14 5.82 10.59
CA ASN A 28 16.33 5.31 11.32
C ASN A 28 16.00 4.13 12.27
N GLY A 29 14.99 3.33 11.93
CA GLY A 29 14.48 2.24 12.75
C GLY A 29 13.60 2.67 13.93
N ARG A 30 13.27 3.96 14.07
CA ARG A 30 12.26 4.44 15.02
C ARG A 30 10.87 4.04 14.54
N PHE A 31 10.02 3.73 15.51
CA PHE A 31 8.66 3.26 15.28
C PHE A 31 7.73 4.12 16.14
N ALA A 32 6.71 4.70 15.48
CA ALA A 32 5.57 5.36 16.13
C ALA A 32 5.88 6.56 17.05
N GLN A 33 7.01 7.27 16.86
CA GLN A 33 7.25 8.52 17.60
C GLN A 33 6.65 9.74 16.93
N THR A 34 6.57 9.73 15.60
CA THR A 34 5.99 10.83 14.82
C THR A 34 4.89 10.31 13.91
N PHE A 35 3.88 11.14 13.65
CA PHE A 35 2.77 10.83 12.75
C PHE A 35 3.23 10.26 11.39
N SER A 36 4.31 10.80 10.81
CA SER A 36 4.90 10.31 9.56
C SER A 36 5.47 8.89 9.66
N GLU A 37 6.04 8.50 10.81
CA GLU A 37 6.56 7.15 11.05
C GLU A 37 5.42 6.13 11.14
N TYR A 38 4.31 6.50 11.78
CA TYR A 38 3.13 5.64 11.88
C TYR A 38 2.53 5.34 10.50
N VAL A 39 2.47 6.35 9.63
CA VAL A 39 1.97 6.18 8.26
C VAL A 39 2.94 5.36 7.40
N LEU A 40 4.26 5.54 7.55
CA LEU A 40 5.28 4.73 6.85
C LEU A 40 5.15 3.25 7.18
N TRP A 41 5.13 2.90 8.47
CA TRP A 41 5.00 1.51 8.90
C TRP A 41 3.61 0.93 8.58
N GLY A 42 2.56 1.75 8.63
CA GLY A 42 1.24 1.36 8.13
C GLY A 42 1.23 1.03 6.63
N SER A 43 2.08 1.69 5.84
CA SER A 43 2.22 1.42 4.40
C SER A 43 2.86 0.06 4.15
N VAL A 44 3.84 -0.33 4.97
CA VAL A 44 4.44 -1.67 4.97
C VAL A 44 3.38 -2.72 5.31
N LEU A 45 2.56 -2.46 6.32
CA LEU A 45 1.49 -3.36 6.74
C LEU A 45 0.40 -3.48 5.66
N ALA A 46 0.08 -2.40 4.96
CA ALA A 46 -0.82 -2.41 3.81
C ALA A 46 -0.27 -3.25 2.64
N ALA A 47 1.03 -3.18 2.35
CA ALA A 47 1.66 -4.04 1.35
C ALA A 47 1.61 -5.53 1.75
N ALA A 48 1.81 -5.84 3.04
CA ALA A 48 1.65 -7.20 3.55
C ALA A 48 0.22 -7.73 3.37
N ILE A 49 -0.79 -6.88 3.61
CA ILE A 49 -2.20 -7.21 3.37
C ILE A 49 -2.45 -7.50 1.88
N CYS A 50 -1.86 -6.72 0.96
CA CYS A 50 -1.95 -7.00 -0.47
C CYS A 50 -1.38 -8.38 -0.83
N ALA A 51 -0.23 -8.76 -0.27
CA ALA A 51 0.34 -10.09 -0.47
C ALA A 51 -0.60 -11.20 0.03
N ILE A 52 -1.22 -11.02 1.20
CA ILE A 52 -2.20 -11.97 1.75
C ILE A 52 -3.46 -12.07 0.87
N VAL A 53 -3.96 -10.95 0.34
CA VAL A 53 -5.10 -10.93 -0.58
C VAL A 53 -4.78 -11.66 -1.88
N ILE A 54 -3.56 -11.50 -2.42
CA ILE A 54 -3.10 -12.24 -3.60
C ILE A 54 -3.04 -13.76 -3.30
N ALA A 55 -2.58 -14.15 -2.11
CA ALA A 55 -2.54 -15.56 -1.69
C ALA A 55 -3.94 -16.17 -1.53
N THR A 56 -4.87 -15.45 -0.90
CA THR A 56 -6.23 -15.93 -0.64
C THR A 56 -7.16 -15.78 -1.83
N ASN A 57 -6.80 -14.97 -2.84
CA ASN A 57 -7.63 -14.64 -4.01
C ASN A 57 -9.07 -14.21 -3.62
N SER A 58 -9.22 -13.59 -2.46
CA SER A 58 -10.48 -13.15 -1.90
C SER A 58 -10.35 -11.68 -1.50
N PHE A 59 -11.46 -10.95 -1.58
CA PHE A 59 -11.52 -9.53 -1.18
C PHE A 59 -10.63 -8.58 -1.99
N ALA A 60 -10.79 -8.58 -3.33
CA ALA A 60 -10.12 -7.63 -4.22
C ALA A 60 -10.23 -6.17 -3.71
N THR A 61 -11.39 -5.76 -3.23
CA THR A 61 -11.64 -4.42 -2.67
C THR A 61 -10.66 -4.03 -1.57
N ILE A 62 -10.30 -4.97 -0.67
CA ILE A 62 -9.40 -4.67 0.46
C ILE A 62 -7.99 -4.35 -0.03
N ALA A 63 -7.47 -5.09 -1.01
CA ALA A 63 -6.15 -4.81 -1.57
C ALA A 63 -6.08 -3.45 -2.28
N TRP A 64 -7.15 -3.02 -2.95
CA TRP A 64 -7.19 -1.67 -3.54
C TRP A 64 -7.27 -0.56 -2.49
N VAL A 65 -7.97 -0.80 -1.37
CA VAL A 65 -7.94 0.11 -0.22
C VAL A 65 -6.53 0.22 0.36
N SER A 66 -5.83 -0.91 0.51
CA SER A 66 -4.43 -0.97 0.96
C SER A 66 -3.49 -0.21 0.01
N ILE A 67 -3.63 -0.35 -1.31
CA ILE A 67 -2.87 0.44 -2.30
C ILE A 67 -3.10 1.95 -2.09
N GLY A 68 -4.35 2.37 -1.88
CA GLY A 68 -4.66 3.78 -1.62
C GLY A 68 -4.06 4.30 -0.31
N TYR A 69 -3.96 3.46 0.73
CA TYR A 69 -3.25 3.82 1.97
C TYR A 69 -1.74 4.03 1.73
N VAL A 70 -1.10 3.16 0.93
CA VAL A 70 0.31 3.33 0.54
C VAL A 70 0.51 4.62 -0.26
N LEU A 71 -0.39 4.91 -1.20
CA LEU A 71 -0.39 6.17 -1.97
C LEU A 71 -0.54 7.39 -1.06
N PHE A 72 -1.43 7.33 -0.06
CA PHE A 72 -1.53 8.35 0.98
C PHE A 72 -0.20 8.53 1.72
N GLY A 73 0.44 7.43 2.13
CA GLY A 73 1.75 7.46 2.78
C GLY A 73 2.86 8.10 1.95
N GLY A 74 2.87 7.87 0.63
CA GLY A 74 3.88 8.41 -0.29
C GLY A 74 3.64 9.85 -0.77
N LEU A 75 2.39 10.22 -1.06
CA LEU A 75 2.03 11.49 -1.72
C LEU A 75 1.44 12.55 -0.79
N LEU A 76 0.88 12.16 0.35
CA LEU A 76 0.01 13.03 1.13
C LEU A 76 0.49 13.22 2.59
N THR A 77 1.67 12.71 2.95
CA THR A 77 2.29 12.88 4.28
C THR A 77 3.16 14.12 4.37
N ALA A 78 3.52 14.54 5.60
CA ALA A 78 4.17 15.81 5.92
C ALA A 78 5.62 16.00 5.42
N ASN A 79 6.07 15.25 4.42
CA ASN A 79 7.38 15.44 3.77
C ASN A 79 7.38 14.89 2.31
N SER A 80 6.26 15.06 1.61
CA SER A 80 6.06 14.54 0.25
C SER A 80 6.88 15.28 -0.81
N PRO A 81 7.26 14.60 -1.92
CA PRO A 81 6.89 13.23 -2.30
C PRO A 81 7.96 12.16 -1.99
N ARG A 82 7.54 11.04 -1.38
CA ARG A 82 8.38 9.84 -1.19
C ARG A 82 8.21 8.88 -2.37
N LEU A 83 8.96 9.14 -3.43
CA LEU A 83 8.84 8.44 -4.71
C LEU A 83 8.99 6.91 -4.61
N GLY A 84 9.77 6.40 -3.64
CA GLY A 84 9.93 4.96 -3.42
C GLY A 84 8.61 4.23 -3.11
N PHE A 85 7.79 4.80 -2.23
CA PHE A 85 6.48 4.22 -1.88
C PHE A 85 5.48 4.33 -3.04
N VAL A 86 5.55 5.41 -3.82
CA VAL A 86 4.67 5.61 -4.99
C VAL A 86 5.01 4.61 -6.10
N LEU A 87 6.30 4.39 -6.38
CA LEU A 87 6.76 3.41 -7.35
C LEU A 87 6.40 1.98 -6.93
N LEU A 88 6.55 1.64 -5.65
CA LEU A 88 6.15 0.33 -5.13
C LEU A 88 4.64 0.14 -5.14
N ALA A 89 3.85 1.20 -4.85
CA ALA A 89 2.39 1.14 -5.01
C ALA A 89 1.98 0.90 -6.47
N LEU A 90 2.64 1.56 -7.42
CA LEU A 90 2.45 1.36 -8.86
C LEU A 90 2.83 -0.06 -9.30
N ALA A 91 3.90 -0.61 -8.73
CA ALA A 91 4.30 -2.00 -8.98
C ALA A 91 3.22 -2.98 -8.51
N LEU A 92 2.52 -2.72 -7.41
CA LEU A 92 1.44 -3.58 -6.91
C LEU A 92 0.15 -3.57 -7.78
N ILE A 93 -0.10 -2.52 -8.57
CA ILE A 93 -1.34 -2.38 -9.36
C ILE A 93 -1.60 -3.57 -10.32
N PRO A 94 -0.65 -4.01 -11.18
CA PRO A 94 -0.87 -5.14 -12.07
C PRO A 94 -0.91 -6.50 -11.34
N LEU A 95 -0.45 -6.55 -10.09
CA LEU A 95 -0.34 -7.77 -9.29
C LEU A 95 -1.63 -8.10 -8.52
N VAL A 96 -2.39 -7.08 -8.12
CA VAL A 96 -3.59 -7.24 -7.29
C VAL A 96 -4.81 -7.67 -8.13
N PRO A 97 -5.67 -8.57 -7.63
CA PRO A 97 -6.92 -8.95 -8.30
C PRO A 97 -7.83 -7.74 -8.54
N ARG A 98 -8.44 -7.68 -9.73
CA ARG A 98 -9.31 -6.57 -10.14
C ARG A 98 -10.70 -6.73 -9.51
N PRO A 99 -11.29 -5.68 -8.92
CA PRO A 99 -12.66 -5.74 -8.44
C PRO A 99 -13.60 -5.72 -9.65
N ARG A 100 -14.40 -6.78 -9.80
CA ARG A 100 -15.36 -6.93 -10.92
C ARG A 100 -14.73 -6.77 -12.31
N ASP A 101 -13.48 -7.25 -12.47
CA ASP A 101 -12.67 -7.14 -13.69
C ASP A 101 -12.36 -5.71 -14.21
N SER A 102 -12.79 -4.66 -13.49
CA SER A 102 -12.60 -3.27 -13.91
C SER A 102 -11.43 -2.60 -13.19
N LEU A 103 -10.43 -2.19 -13.98
CA LEU A 103 -9.25 -1.47 -13.51
C LEU A 103 -9.61 -0.05 -13.01
N ALA A 104 -10.59 0.60 -13.66
CA ALA A 104 -11.07 1.92 -13.29
C ALA A 104 -11.74 1.93 -11.91
N LEU A 105 -12.48 0.86 -11.55
CA LEU A 105 -13.05 0.72 -10.21
C LEU A 105 -11.96 0.56 -9.15
N GLY A 106 -10.91 -0.23 -9.44
CA GLY A 106 -9.76 -0.37 -8.54
C GLY A 106 -9.08 0.97 -8.27
N ILE A 107 -8.76 1.72 -9.33
CA ILE A 107 -8.14 3.05 -9.21
C ILE A 107 -9.06 4.01 -8.47
N GLY A 108 -10.36 3.98 -8.74
CA GLY A 108 -11.35 4.79 -8.01
C GLY A 108 -11.38 4.49 -6.51
N ILE A 109 -11.32 3.21 -6.13
CA ILE A 109 -11.28 2.79 -4.72
C ILE A 109 -9.97 3.25 -4.06
N ALA A 110 -8.83 3.10 -4.73
CA ALA A 110 -7.54 3.55 -4.22
C ALA A 110 -7.47 5.08 -4.05
N ALA A 111 -8.02 5.82 -5.01
CA ALA A 111 -8.10 7.28 -4.92
C ALA A 111 -9.04 7.72 -3.78
N ALA A 112 -10.23 7.11 -3.69
CA ALA A 112 -11.19 7.40 -2.64
C ALA A 112 -10.64 7.05 -1.26
N SER A 113 -9.93 5.92 -1.11
CA SER A 113 -9.33 5.55 0.17
C SER A 113 -8.13 6.42 0.54
N ALA A 114 -7.32 6.86 -0.43
CA ALA A 114 -6.24 7.81 -0.18
C ALA A 114 -6.76 9.17 0.32
N VAL A 115 -7.84 9.66 -0.29
CA VAL A 115 -8.50 10.90 0.15
C VAL A 115 -9.17 10.70 1.51
N ALA A 116 -9.90 9.59 1.71
CA ALA A 116 -10.54 9.28 2.97
C ALA A 116 -9.52 9.14 4.11
N ALA A 117 -8.36 8.51 3.86
CA ALA A 117 -7.27 8.44 4.82
C ALA A 117 -6.76 9.84 5.16
N ARG A 118 -6.52 10.71 4.17
CA ARG A 118 -6.10 12.09 4.41
C ARG A 118 -7.10 12.87 5.26
N VAL A 119 -8.39 12.71 4.97
CA VAL A 119 -9.47 13.36 5.73
C VAL A 119 -9.52 12.79 7.15
N ALA A 120 -9.56 11.47 7.31
CA ALA A 120 -9.61 10.81 8.61
C ALA A 120 -8.43 11.20 9.52
N PHE A 121 -7.23 11.33 8.94
CA PHE A 121 -6.04 11.75 9.66
C PHE A 121 -5.93 13.27 9.87
N ALA A 122 -6.55 14.10 9.04
CA ALA A 122 -6.65 15.54 9.29
C ALA A 122 -7.58 15.87 10.48
N PHE A 123 -8.53 14.97 10.77
CA PHE A 123 -9.43 15.06 11.92
C PHE A 123 -8.99 14.21 13.12
N ALA A 124 -7.87 13.50 13.02
CA ALA A 124 -7.29 12.78 14.15
C ALA A 124 -6.56 13.80 15.06
N PRO A 125 -6.84 13.80 16.39
CA PRO A 125 -6.27 14.76 17.34
C PRO A 125 -4.77 14.58 17.56
#